data_AF-A0A5J6P584-F1
#
_entry.id   AF-A0A5J6P584-F1
#
_cell.length_a   1.000
_cell.length_b   1.000
_cell.length_c   1.000
_cell.angle_alpha   90.00
_cell.angle_beta   90.00
_cell.angle_gamma   90.00
#
_symmetry.space_group_name_H-M   'P 1'
#
loop_
_entity.id
_entity.type
_entity.pdbx_description
1 polymer ?
#
loop_
_entity_poly.entity_id
_entity_poly.type
_entity_poly.pdbx_seq_one_letter_code
_entity_poly.pdbx_strand_id
1 'polypeptide(L)'
;MHCLRLGFIFLFMVSASARADQFCFALAETYYEQVYCQLQAKAQTKNLPPFNQFKKNNEQVQVSLLKRPAERNGIKLPLPVVQKPQAALATKPLAHAQTGIKKVTVIESPVPVQSENFPPENNFGCEFLTKKLRCAEGVFVLRGNQANQRLAKTALLAENTMALPAYSGGELNQYLTRTYQQYISKMCEIGLCGVTMTYRKFAYLYQDINSKGLDFSERFETMFGFLKKDKATMGVSESSAMPTGLSVSDCSPLGDTYYVCENQGRNFIFVRQ
;
A
#
# COMPACT_ATOMS: atom_id res chain seq x y z
N MET A 1 2.95 -60.90 -35.61
CA MET A 1 3.17 -60.32 -34.26
C MET A 1 3.81 -58.94 -34.42
N HIS A 2 3.03 -57.86 -34.38
CA HIS A 2 3.55 -56.49 -34.29
C HIS A 2 2.79 -55.76 -33.19
N CYS A 3 3.44 -55.57 -32.04
CA CYS A 3 2.94 -54.75 -30.94
C CYS A 3 3.43 -53.31 -31.14
N LEU A 4 2.50 -52.40 -31.40
CA LEU A 4 2.74 -50.96 -31.40
C LEU A 4 2.53 -50.45 -29.96
N ARG A 5 3.58 -50.00 -29.28
CA ARG A 5 3.50 -49.33 -27.98
C ARG A 5 3.26 -47.84 -28.19
N LEU A 6 2.06 -47.35 -27.91
CA LEU A 6 1.79 -45.92 -27.70
C LEU A 6 2.15 -45.56 -26.25
N GLY A 7 3.17 -44.72 -26.08
CA GLY A 7 3.49 -44.09 -24.80
C GLY A 7 2.78 -42.76 -24.67
N PHE A 8 1.81 -42.66 -23.77
CA PHE A 8 1.22 -41.38 -23.35
C PHE A 8 2.14 -40.72 -22.31
N ILE A 9 2.79 -39.62 -22.68
CA ILE A 9 3.50 -38.75 -21.74
C ILE A 9 2.50 -37.74 -21.19
N PHE A 10 2.08 -37.92 -19.94
CA PHE A 10 1.28 -36.94 -19.20
C PHE A 10 2.21 -35.83 -18.67
N LEU A 11 2.17 -34.65 -19.30
CA LEU A 11 2.88 -33.47 -18.84
C LEU A 11 2.05 -32.79 -17.73
N PHE A 12 2.40 -33.03 -16.46
CA PHE A 12 1.81 -32.32 -15.33
C PHE A 12 2.28 -30.86 -15.33
N MET A 13 1.44 -29.94 -15.80
CA MET A 13 1.63 -28.49 -15.57
C MET A 13 1.28 -28.17 -14.11
N VAL A 14 2.29 -28.17 -13.24
CA VAL A 14 2.15 -27.64 -11.89
C VAL A 14 2.01 -26.11 -11.98
N SER A 15 0.79 -25.61 -11.82
CA SER A 15 0.52 -24.18 -11.77
C SER A 15 1.04 -23.62 -10.45
N ALA A 16 2.26 -23.07 -10.45
CA ALA A 16 2.81 -22.37 -9.30
C ALA A 16 1.95 -21.14 -8.99
N SER A 17 1.21 -21.20 -7.89
CA SER A 17 0.44 -20.06 -7.39
C SER A 17 1.40 -19.11 -6.70
N ALA A 18 1.63 -17.95 -7.30
CA ALA A 18 2.40 -16.88 -6.68
C ALA A 18 1.62 -16.31 -5.50
N ARG A 19 2.31 -16.13 -4.36
CA ARG A 19 1.72 -15.52 -3.17
C ARG A 19 1.74 -13.99 -3.29
N ALA A 20 0.78 -13.36 -2.64
CA ALA A 20 0.53 -11.93 -2.76
C ALA A 20 1.66 -11.05 -2.15
N ASP A 21 2.47 -11.64 -1.26
CA ASP A 21 3.73 -11.12 -0.72
C ASP A 21 4.88 -11.06 -1.75
N GLN A 22 4.65 -11.50 -3.00
CA GLN A 22 5.66 -11.42 -4.07
C GLN A 22 5.65 -10.10 -4.83
N PHE A 23 4.60 -9.29 -4.73
CA PHE A 23 4.57 -7.98 -5.38
C PHE A 23 5.41 -7.00 -4.56
N CYS A 24 6.66 -6.77 -4.98
CA CYS A 24 7.59 -5.88 -4.27
C CYS A 24 6.95 -4.51 -3.98
N PHE A 25 6.30 -3.90 -4.98
CA PHE A 25 5.65 -2.60 -4.84
C PHE A 25 4.51 -2.57 -3.81
N ALA A 26 3.84 -3.69 -3.56
CA ALA A 26 2.81 -3.78 -2.51
C ALA A 26 3.41 -3.78 -1.10
N LEU A 27 4.70 -4.12 -0.98
CA LEU A 27 5.43 -4.18 0.29
C LEU A 27 6.32 -2.95 0.55
N ALA A 28 6.52 -2.11 -0.47
CA ALA A 28 7.32 -0.90 -0.39
C ALA A 28 6.61 0.19 0.44
N GLU A 29 7.30 0.69 1.45
CA GLU A 29 6.78 1.68 2.41
C GLU A 29 7.47 3.04 2.27
N THR A 30 8.57 3.12 1.52
CA THR A 30 9.31 4.36 1.25
C THR A 30 9.59 4.51 -0.24
N TYR A 31 9.95 5.73 -0.66
CA TYR A 31 10.41 6.00 -2.02
C TYR A 31 11.62 5.13 -2.41
N TYR A 32 12.59 4.95 -1.51
CA TYR A 32 13.77 4.11 -1.81
C TYR A 32 13.40 2.64 -1.98
N GLU A 33 12.43 2.14 -1.20
CA GLU A 33 11.87 0.80 -1.42
C GLU A 33 11.15 0.69 -2.77
N GLN A 34 10.42 1.72 -3.20
CA GLN A 34 9.85 1.75 -4.56
C GLN A 34 10.93 1.72 -5.65
N VAL A 35 12.04 2.43 -5.46
CA VAL A 35 13.18 2.39 -6.40
C VAL A 35 13.82 0.99 -6.41
N TYR A 36 13.96 0.34 -5.26
CA TYR A 36 14.39 -1.06 -5.20
C TYR A 36 13.47 -1.95 -6.04
N CYS A 37 12.16 -1.83 -5.85
CA CYS A 37 11.18 -2.63 -6.59
C CYS A 37 11.23 -2.36 -8.09
N GLN A 38 11.43 -1.11 -8.50
CA GLN A 38 11.63 -0.74 -9.90
C GLN A 38 12.89 -1.41 -10.49
N LEU A 39 14.00 -1.44 -9.74
CA LEU A 39 15.21 -2.13 -10.17
C LEU A 39 15.01 -3.64 -10.21
N GLN A 40 14.28 -4.22 -9.25
CA GLN A 40 13.97 -5.65 -9.21
C GLN A 40 13.16 -6.08 -10.43
N ALA A 41 12.11 -5.33 -10.78
CA ALA A 41 11.30 -5.58 -11.96
C ALA A 41 12.08 -5.45 -13.28
N LYS A 42 13.19 -4.71 -13.27
CA LYS A 42 14.14 -4.60 -14.40
C LYS A 42 15.27 -5.64 -14.35
N ALA A 43 15.30 -6.53 -13.36
CA ALA A 43 16.41 -7.46 -13.07
C ALA A 43 17.77 -6.77 -12.82
N GLN A 44 17.74 -5.58 -12.19
CA GLN A 44 18.91 -4.71 -11.95
C GLN A 44 19.33 -4.63 -10.48
N THR A 45 18.98 -5.65 -9.68
CA THR A 45 19.31 -5.75 -8.25
C THR A 45 20.61 -6.52 -7.99
N LYS A 46 21.45 -6.73 -9.01
CA LYS A 46 22.74 -7.42 -8.86
C LYS A 46 23.57 -6.71 -7.78
N ASN A 47 23.97 -7.47 -6.76
CA ASN A 47 24.71 -7.02 -5.57
C ASN A 47 23.91 -6.18 -4.56
N LEU A 48 22.59 -6.05 -4.72
CA LEU A 48 21.74 -5.52 -3.65
C LEU A 48 21.36 -6.64 -2.68
N PRO A 49 21.22 -6.35 -1.38
CA PRO A 49 20.66 -7.31 -0.44
C PRO A 49 19.21 -7.67 -0.85
N PRO A 50 18.71 -8.85 -0.47
CA PRO A 50 17.28 -9.17 -0.61
C PRO A 50 16.40 -8.09 0.00
N PHE A 51 15.21 -7.86 -0.58
CA PHE A 51 14.34 -6.74 -0.22
C PHE A 51 14.09 -6.63 1.30
N ASN A 52 13.79 -7.74 1.97
CA ASN A 52 13.56 -7.75 3.43
C ASN A 52 14.79 -7.36 4.27
N GLN A 53 16.01 -7.54 3.74
CA GLN A 53 17.23 -7.04 4.37
C GLN A 53 17.47 -5.58 4.00
N PHE A 54 17.19 -5.19 2.75
CA PHE A 54 17.26 -3.81 2.30
C PHE A 54 16.41 -2.88 3.19
N LYS A 55 15.15 -3.27 3.46
CA LYS A 55 14.19 -2.52 4.30
C LYS A 55 14.70 -2.19 5.71
N LYS A 56 15.56 -3.03 6.27
CA LYS A 56 16.08 -2.85 7.64
C LYS A 56 17.15 -1.77 7.75
N ASN A 57 17.67 -1.31 6.61
CA ASN A 57 18.67 -0.25 6.57
C ASN A 57 18.00 1.13 6.72
N ASN A 58 18.68 2.06 7.37
CA ASN A 58 18.27 3.46 7.38
C ASN A 58 18.38 4.09 5.97
N GLU A 59 17.76 5.26 5.79
CA GLU A 59 17.71 5.94 4.48
C GLU A 59 19.09 6.19 3.86
N GLN A 60 20.10 6.55 4.66
CA GLN A 60 21.44 6.84 4.16
C GLN A 60 22.08 5.60 3.52
N VAL A 61 21.94 4.45 4.18
CA VAL A 61 22.43 3.17 3.66
C VAL A 61 21.59 2.73 2.46
N GLN A 62 20.26 2.85 2.53
CA GLN A 62 19.37 2.54 1.40
C GLN A 62 19.77 3.32 0.13
N VAL A 63 19.97 4.64 0.24
CA VAL A 63 20.44 5.48 -0.87
C VAL A 63 21.80 5.05 -1.38
N SER A 64 22.74 4.79 -0.48
CA SER A 64 24.10 4.40 -0.85
C SER A 64 24.10 3.09 -1.66
N LEU A 65 23.28 2.12 -1.26
CA LEU A 65 23.10 0.86 -1.98
C LEU A 65 22.45 1.09 -3.35
N LEU A 66 21.44 1.95 -3.44
CA LEU A 66 20.68 2.19 -4.67
C LEU A 66 21.39 3.10 -5.67
N LYS A 67 22.31 3.96 -5.24
CA LYS A 67 22.87 5.05 -6.05
C LYS A 67 23.34 4.61 -7.43
N ARG A 68 24.32 3.70 -7.48
CA ARG A 68 24.89 3.20 -8.73
C ARG A 68 23.88 2.45 -9.61
N PRO A 69 23.11 1.46 -9.10
CA PRO A 69 22.16 0.74 -9.96
C PRO A 69 21.02 1.63 -10.47
N ALA A 70 20.57 2.62 -9.68
CA ALA A 70 19.57 3.60 -10.11
C ALA A 70 20.09 4.53 -11.20
N GLU A 71 21.29 5.09 -11.05
CA GLU A 71 21.93 5.95 -12.06
C GLU A 71 22.06 5.23 -13.41
N ARG A 72 22.51 3.97 -13.40
CA ARG A 72 22.60 3.11 -14.60
C ARG A 72 21.25 2.85 -15.28
N ASN A 73 20.16 3.02 -14.55
CA ASN A 73 18.80 2.81 -15.01
C ASN A 73 18.02 4.12 -15.24
N GLY A 74 18.73 5.26 -15.28
CA GLY A 74 18.15 6.58 -15.53
C GLY A 74 17.31 7.13 -14.37
N ILE A 75 17.44 6.58 -13.16
CA ILE A 75 16.70 7.03 -11.98
C ILE A 75 17.60 7.97 -11.19
N LYS A 76 17.23 9.26 -11.13
CA LYS A 76 17.89 10.22 -10.25
C LYS A 76 17.41 10.00 -8.81
N LEU A 77 18.32 9.62 -7.92
CA LEU A 77 18.02 9.46 -6.50
C LEU A 77 18.23 10.80 -5.77
N PRO A 78 17.17 11.41 -5.20
CA PRO A 78 17.34 12.46 -4.22
C PRO A 78 18.13 11.94 -3.02
N LEU A 79 19.03 12.76 -2.49
CA LEU A 79 19.72 12.46 -1.25
C LEU A 79 18.78 12.69 -0.07
N PRO A 80 18.90 11.94 1.04
CA PRO A 80 18.09 12.18 2.22
C PRO A 80 18.36 13.59 2.73
N VAL A 81 17.31 14.40 2.86
CA VAL A 81 17.43 15.71 3.49
C VAL A 81 17.65 15.46 4.97
N VAL A 82 18.79 15.91 5.52
CA VAL A 82 18.97 15.97 6.97
C VAL A 82 18.01 17.03 7.49
N GLN A 83 16.80 16.61 7.87
CA GLN A 83 15.86 17.51 8.51
C GLN A 83 16.44 17.90 9.87
N LYS A 84 16.82 19.17 10.04
CA LYS A 84 16.89 19.77 11.38
C LYS A 84 15.49 19.61 12.00
N PRO A 85 15.35 19.29 13.29
CA PRO A 85 14.04 19.15 13.92
C PRO A 85 13.23 20.41 13.64
N GLN A 86 12.23 20.32 12.77
CA GLN A 86 11.34 21.44 12.54
C GLN A 86 10.49 21.57 13.79
N ALA A 87 10.61 22.73 14.42
CA ALA A 87 9.81 23.13 15.56
C ALA A 87 8.34 22.79 15.30
N ALA A 88 7.76 22.02 16.21
CA ALA A 88 6.33 21.76 16.23
C ALA A 88 5.58 23.06 15.96
N LEU A 89 4.63 23.03 15.03
CA LEU A 89 3.69 24.11 14.77
C LEU A 89 3.04 24.48 16.10
N ALA A 90 3.51 25.58 16.69
CA ALA A 90 3.03 26.09 17.95
C ALA A 90 1.61 26.64 17.75
N THR A 91 0.60 25.84 18.07
CA THR A 91 -0.73 26.35 18.37
C THR A 91 -0.65 27.13 19.67
N LYS A 92 -0.76 28.46 19.58
CA LYS A 92 -0.96 29.34 20.74
C LYS A 92 -2.22 28.91 21.51
N PRO A 93 -2.11 28.56 22.81
CA PRO A 93 -3.29 28.44 23.65
C PRO A 93 -3.73 29.85 24.08
N LEU A 94 -4.99 30.20 23.82
CA LEU A 94 -5.66 31.31 24.49
C LEU A 94 -5.78 30.95 25.98
N ALA A 95 -5.35 31.91 26.80
CA ALA A 95 -5.17 31.81 28.24
C ALA A 95 -6.42 31.34 28.99
N HIS A 96 -6.23 30.45 29.96
CA HIS A 96 -6.90 30.52 31.26
C HIS A 96 -5.84 30.34 32.35
N ALA A 97 -5.76 31.34 33.21
CA ALA A 97 -4.89 31.37 34.37
C ALA A 97 -5.37 30.37 35.42
N GLN A 98 -4.43 29.66 36.06
CA GLN A 98 -4.18 29.77 37.51
C GLN A 98 -3.09 28.78 37.98
N THR A 99 -1.98 29.38 38.45
CA THR A 99 -1.18 29.05 39.64
C THR A 99 -0.71 27.61 39.92
N GLY A 100 0.62 27.45 39.92
CA GLY A 100 1.31 27.05 41.16
C GLY A 100 2.13 25.75 41.18
N ILE A 101 3.46 25.93 41.21
CA ILE A 101 4.48 25.15 41.95
C ILE A 101 5.20 23.98 41.23
N LYS A 102 6.54 24.11 41.26
CA LYS A 102 7.61 23.27 40.69
C LYS A 102 7.80 21.93 41.45
N LYS A 103 8.20 20.87 40.74
CA LYS A 103 9.53 20.21 40.90
C LYS A 103 9.79 19.11 39.85
N VAL A 104 11.06 19.02 39.48
CA VAL A 104 11.74 18.11 38.55
C VAL A 104 11.87 16.71 39.14
N THR A 105 11.59 15.66 38.35
CA THR A 105 12.32 14.37 38.41
C THR A 105 12.34 13.68 37.05
N VAL A 106 13.55 13.22 36.69
CA VAL A 106 13.99 12.30 35.63
C VAL A 106 13.08 11.08 35.48
N ILE A 107 12.95 10.52 34.25
CA ILE A 107 12.88 9.06 33.93
C ILE A 107 12.63 8.86 32.41
N GLU A 108 13.60 8.20 31.76
CA GLU A 108 13.43 7.05 30.85
C GLU A 108 12.65 7.21 29.51
N SER A 109 13.38 7.01 28.40
CA SER A 109 12.78 6.50 27.14
C SER A 109 12.38 5.03 27.32
N PRO A 110 11.48 4.43 26.51
CA PRO A 110 10.80 4.96 25.32
C PRO A 110 9.28 4.70 25.35
N VAL A 111 8.44 5.70 25.09
CA VAL A 111 6.99 5.47 24.93
C VAL A 111 6.41 6.47 23.93
N PRO A 112 5.20 6.23 23.44
CA PRO A 112 4.82 5.40 22.30
C PRO A 112 4.37 6.30 21.15
N VAL A 113 4.23 5.75 19.94
CA VAL A 113 3.31 6.37 18.97
C VAL A 113 1.92 6.24 19.59
N GLN A 114 1.49 7.28 20.30
CA GLN A 114 0.17 7.36 20.88
C GLN A 114 -0.82 7.27 19.73
N SER A 115 -1.61 6.20 19.78
CA SER A 115 -2.88 6.08 19.09
C SER A 115 -3.69 7.32 19.42
N GLU A 116 -3.74 8.28 18.50
CA GLU A 116 -4.70 9.36 18.63
C GLU A 116 -6.09 8.75 18.49
N ASN A 117 -6.77 8.74 19.64
CA ASN A 117 -8.19 8.45 19.78
C ASN A 117 -8.98 9.30 18.79
N PHE A 118 -9.53 8.65 17.77
CA PHE A 118 -10.79 9.09 17.19
C PHE A 118 -11.83 9.15 18.32
N PRO A 119 -12.49 10.29 18.61
CA PRO A 119 -13.62 10.29 19.52
C PRO A 119 -14.74 9.40 18.96
N PRO A 120 -15.52 8.77 19.84
CA PRO A 120 -16.00 7.42 19.65
C PRO A 120 -17.48 7.38 19.30
N GLU A 121 -17.82 6.92 18.10
CA GLU A 121 -19.16 6.41 17.79
C GLU A 121 -19.15 5.56 16.51
N ASN A 122 -18.32 4.51 16.46
CA ASN A 122 -18.44 3.53 15.37
C ASN A 122 -19.61 2.58 15.65
N ASN A 123 -20.82 3.15 15.66
CA ASN A 123 -22.07 2.42 15.58
C ASN A 123 -22.76 2.80 14.26
N PHE A 124 -22.04 2.69 13.12
CA PHE A 124 -22.58 2.89 11.77
C PHE A 124 -23.67 1.88 11.38
N GLY A 125 -24.24 1.13 12.33
CA GLY A 125 -25.17 0.04 12.09
C GLY A 125 -24.58 -1.06 11.21
N CYS A 126 -23.25 -1.13 11.12
CA CYS A 126 -22.58 -2.10 10.28
C CYS A 126 -22.38 -3.42 11.04
N GLU A 127 -22.66 -4.54 10.38
CA GLU A 127 -22.43 -5.89 10.90
C GLU A 127 -21.65 -6.76 9.89
N PHE A 128 -20.75 -7.59 10.39
CA PHE A 128 -20.09 -8.60 9.57
C PHE A 128 -20.95 -9.85 9.43
N LEU A 129 -21.12 -10.30 8.19
CA LEU A 129 -21.81 -11.52 7.83
C LEU A 129 -20.93 -12.33 6.88
N THR A 130 -20.10 -13.20 7.46
CA THR A 130 -19.09 -13.94 6.70
C THR A 130 -18.22 -12.95 5.90
N LYS A 131 -18.22 -13.01 4.56
CA LYS A 131 -17.44 -12.11 3.69
C LYS A 131 -18.19 -10.83 3.30
N LYS A 132 -19.22 -10.46 4.06
CA LYS A 132 -20.03 -9.27 3.80
C LYS A 132 -19.98 -8.32 4.99
N LEU A 133 -20.00 -7.04 4.70
CA LEU A 133 -20.25 -5.97 5.66
C LEU A 133 -21.60 -5.37 5.28
N ARG A 134 -22.60 -5.52 6.14
CA ARG A 134 -23.93 -4.93 5.93
C ARG A 134 -24.01 -3.68 6.79
N CYS A 135 -24.21 -2.53 6.16
CA CYS A 135 -24.42 -1.24 6.80
C CYS A 135 -25.81 -0.70 6.42
N ALA A 136 -26.23 0.43 7.00
CA ALA A 136 -27.49 1.08 6.63
C ALA A 136 -27.54 1.46 5.14
N GLU A 137 -26.39 1.81 4.57
CA GLU A 137 -26.23 2.32 3.20
C GLU A 137 -26.14 1.20 2.15
N GLY A 138 -26.01 -0.07 2.58
CA GLY A 138 -25.99 -1.21 1.67
C GLY A 138 -25.16 -2.39 2.16
N VAL A 139 -24.96 -3.34 1.24
CA VAL A 139 -24.16 -4.55 1.48
C VAL A 139 -22.88 -4.46 0.68
N PHE A 140 -21.75 -4.68 1.35
CA PHE A 140 -20.42 -4.65 0.77
C PHE A 140 -19.78 -6.03 0.90
N VAL A 141 -19.08 -6.49 -0.12
CA VAL A 141 -18.48 -7.83 -0.19
C VAL A 141 -16.96 -7.73 -0.16
N LEU A 142 -16.32 -8.52 0.69
CA LEU A 142 -14.86 -8.63 0.77
C LEU A 142 -14.30 -9.05 -0.59
N ARG A 143 -13.42 -8.21 -1.12
CA ARG A 143 -12.79 -8.38 -2.41
C ARG A 143 -11.30 -8.69 -2.24
N GLY A 144 -10.91 -9.89 -2.65
CA GLY A 144 -9.52 -10.32 -2.68
C GLY A 144 -8.86 -10.08 -4.04
N ASN A 145 -7.70 -10.69 -4.25
CA ASN A 145 -7.08 -10.72 -5.56
C ASN A 145 -7.93 -11.55 -6.54
N GLN A 146 -7.72 -11.29 -7.83
CA GLN A 146 -8.45 -11.94 -8.90
C GLN A 146 -7.48 -12.47 -9.97
N ALA A 147 -7.71 -13.69 -10.46
CA ALA A 147 -6.92 -14.30 -11.51
C ALA A 147 -7.07 -13.55 -12.85
N ASN A 148 -6.02 -13.57 -13.68
CA ASN A 148 -5.97 -12.81 -14.94
C ASN A 148 -7.15 -13.10 -15.87
N GLN A 149 -7.60 -14.35 -15.91
CA GLN A 149 -8.70 -14.80 -16.77
C GLN A 149 -10.06 -14.17 -16.41
N ARG A 150 -10.23 -13.68 -15.17
CA ARG A 150 -11.47 -13.03 -14.74
C ARG A 150 -11.42 -11.50 -14.89
N LEU A 151 -10.25 -10.93 -15.19
CA LEU A 151 -10.10 -9.49 -15.35
C LEU A 151 -10.73 -9.01 -16.67
N ALA A 152 -11.16 -7.75 -16.69
CA ALA A 152 -11.51 -7.10 -17.95
C ALA A 152 -10.31 -7.15 -18.91
N LYS A 153 -10.56 -7.32 -20.21
CA LYS A 153 -9.50 -7.39 -21.23
C LYS A 153 -8.60 -6.15 -21.24
N THR A 154 -9.13 -5.01 -20.79
CA THR A 154 -8.44 -3.73 -20.70
C THR A 154 -7.62 -3.54 -19.43
N ALA A 155 -7.82 -4.38 -18.40
CA ALA A 155 -7.28 -4.13 -17.06
C ALA A 155 -5.74 -4.04 -17.04
N LEU A 156 -5.05 -4.85 -17.84
CA LEU A 156 -3.58 -4.89 -17.86
C LEU A 156 -2.98 -4.18 -19.08
N LEU A 157 -3.79 -3.51 -19.90
CA LEU A 157 -3.29 -2.77 -21.06
C LEU A 157 -2.63 -1.45 -20.65
N ALA A 158 -1.92 -0.84 -21.59
CA ALA A 158 -1.18 0.40 -21.35
C ALA A 158 -2.12 1.57 -21.01
N GLU A 159 -3.31 1.59 -21.61
CA GLU A 159 -4.31 2.66 -21.50
C GLU A 159 -4.98 2.70 -20.13
N ASN A 160 -4.98 1.58 -19.38
CA ASN A 160 -5.41 1.60 -18.00
C ASN A 160 -4.30 2.24 -17.14
N THR A 161 -4.40 3.53 -16.87
CA THR A 161 -3.42 4.29 -16.06
C THR A 161 -3.88 4.43 -14.62
N MET A 162 -2.95 4.72 -13.71
CA MET A 162 -3.31 4.99 -12.30
C MET A 162 -4.09 6.31 -12.22
N ALA A 163 -3.64 7.32 -12.97
CA ALA A 163 -4.33 8.61 -13.12
C ALA A 163 -4.67 9.27 -11.78
N LEU A 164 -3.71 9.30 -10.85
CA LEU A 164 -3.88 10.07 -9.61
C LEU A 164 -3.95 11.57 -9.95
N PRO A 165 -4.95 12.32 -9.45
CA PRO A 165 -4.99 13.76 -9.63
C PRO A 165 -3.74 14.41 -9.04
N ALA A 166 -3.21 15.45 -9.67
CA ALA A 166 -2.15 16.25 -9.08
C ALA A 166 -2.69 17.08 -7.91
N TYR A 167 -1.89 17.29 -6.87
CA TYR A 167 -2.26 18.18 -5.78
C TYR A 167 -2.11 19.64 -6.21
N SER A 168 -3.21 20.38 -6.21
CA SER A 168 -3.27 21.79 -6.62
C SER A 168 -3.48 22.76 -5.46
N GLY A 169 -3.22 22.32 -4.22
CA GLY A 169 -3.53 23.07 -3.00
C GLY A 169 -4.92 22.76 -2.42
N GLY A 170 -5.24 23.36 -1.28
CA GLY A 170 -6.49 23.16 -0.55
C GLY A 170 -6.36 22.20 0.64
N GLU A 171 -7.45 21.52 0.98
CA GLU A 171 -7.50 20.59 2.10
C GLU A 171 -6.79 19.27 1.76
N LEU A 172 -5.58 19.10 2.29
CA LEU A 172 -4.72 17.93 2.01
C LEU A 172 -5.43 16.60 2.32
N ASN A 173 -6.18 16.52 3.42
CA ASN A 173 -6.88 15.30 3.81
C ASN A 173 -7.98 14.90 2.82
N GLN A 174 -8.69 15.87 2.24
CA GLN A 174 -9.70 15.61 1.21
C GLN A 174 -9.03 15.11 -0.07
N TYR A 175 -7.93 15.74 -0.48
CA TYR A 175 -7.11 15.28 -1.59
C TYR A 175 -6.61 13.85 -1.39
N LEU A 176 -6.00 13.54 -0.24
CA LEU A 176 -5.47 12.21 0.06
C LEU A 176 -6.56 11.16 0.09
N THR A 177 -7.72 11.45 0.67
CA THR A 177 -8.87 10.53 0.71
C THR A 177 -9.37 10.20 -0.70
N ARG A 178 -9.58 11.22 -1.54
CA ARG A 178 -10.02 11.05 -2.94
C ARG A 178 -8.99 10.26 -3.76
N THR A 179 -7.72 10.58 -3.58
CA THR A 179 -6.62 9.96 -4.33
C THR A 179 -6.39 8.51 -3.87
N TYR A 180 -6.56 8.24 -2.58
CA TYR A 180 -6.55 6.90 -2.04
C TYR A 180 -7.71 6.05 -2.55
N GLN A 181 -8.91 6.62 -2.69
CA GLN A 181 -10.04 5.93 -3.35
C GLN A 181 -9.70 5.54 -4.79
N GLN A 182 -9.08 6.44 -5.56
CA GLN A 182 -8.59 6.13 -6.92
C GLN A 182 -7.58 4.97 -6.89
N TYR A 183 -6.61 5.00 -5.97
CA TYR A 183 -5.64 3.93 -5.79
C TYR A 183 -6.31 2.58 -5.49
N ILE A 184 -7.24 2.51 -4.53
CA ILE A 184 -7.97 1.28 -4.20
C ILE A 184 -8.75 0.77 -5.42
N SER A 185 -9.46 1.66 -6.11
CA SER A 185 -10.19 1.33 -7.34
C SER A 185 -9.26 0.71 -8.38
N LYS A 186 -8.11 1.33 -8.66
CA LYS A 186 -7.15 0.87 -9.67
C LYS A 186 -6.47 -0.43 -9.31
N MET A 187 -6.10 -0.62 -8.04
CA MET A 187 -5.58 -1.89 -7.56
C MET A 187 -6.61 -3.01 -7.70
N CYS A 188 -7.87 -2.71 -7.42
CA CYS A 188 -8.96 -3.66 -7.60
C CYS A 188 -9.25 -4.00 -9.06
N GLU A 189 -9.19 -3.00 -9.94
CA GLU A 189 -9.38 -3.15 -11.39
C GLU A 189 -8.39 -4.15 -12.00
N ILE A 190 -7.13 -4.13 -11.55
CA ILE A 190 -6.09 -5.07 -12.00
C ILE A 190 -6.07 -6.40 -11.20
N GLY A 191 -7.04 -6.63 -10.33
CA GLY A 191 -7.17 -7.87 -9.57
C GLY A 191 -6.23 -8.00 -8.38
N LEU A 192 -5.80 -6.89 -7.80
CA LEU A 192 -4.89 -6.82 -6.66
C LEU A 192 -5.54 -6.18 -5.41
N CYS A 193 -6.87 -6.27 -5.26
CA CYS A 193 -7.57 -5.73 -4.06
C CYS A 193 -7.03 -6.32 -2.74
N GLY A 194 -6.51 -7.55 -2.75
CA GLY A 194 -6.05 -8.24 -1.54
C GLY A 194 -4.64 -7.85 -1.08
N VAL A 195 -3.96 -6.97 -1.82
CA VAL A 195 -2.59 -6.50 -1.54
C VAL A 195 -2.45 -4.99 -1.62
N THR A 196 -3.53 -4.26 -1.36
CA THR A 196 -3.48 -2.80 -1.25
C THR A 196 -2.75 -2.38 0.01
N MET A 197 -2.03 -1.26 -0.06
CA MET A 197 -1.48 -0.60 1.13
C MET A 197 -2.61 0.03 1.96
N THR A 198 -2.33 0.30 3.23
CA THR A 198 -3.26 1.01 4.13
C THR A 198 -3.24 2.51 3.87
N TYR A 199 -4.26 3.24 4.32
CA TYR A 199 -4.33 4.69 4.15
C TYR A 199 -3.13 5.40 4.78
N ARG A 200 -2.71 4.95 5.98
CA ARG A 200 -1.53 5.49 6.66
C ARG A 200 -0.26 5.36 5.81
N LYS A 201 -0.03 4.19 5.20
CA LYS A 201 1.13 3.96 4.32
C LYS A 201 1.06 4.84 3.07
N PHE A 202 -0.12 4.96 2.48
CA PHE A 202 -0.35 5.81 1.32
C PHE A 202 -0.06 7.29 1.63
N ALA A 203 -0.58 7.81 2.74
CA ALA A 203 -0.35 9.19 3.19
C ALA A 203 1.13 9.44 3.53
N TYR A 204 1.79 8.47 4.17
CA TYR A 204 3.23 8.55 4.43
C TYR A 204 4.03 8.62 3.13
N LEU A 205 3.73 7.76 2.14
CA LEU A 205 4.40 7.79 0.83
C LEU A 205 4.20 9.13 0.11
N TYR A 206 3.02 9.74 0.24
CA TYR A 206 2.79 11.09 -0.27
C TYR A 206 3.77 12.09 0.35
N GLN A 207 3.89 12.12 1.68
CA GLN A 207 4.83 13.01 2.36
C GLN A 207 6.28 12.70 1.97
N ASP A 208 6.65 11.42 1.94
CA ASP A 208 7.99 10.96 1.65
C ASP A 208 8.46 11.39 0.25
N ILE A 209 7.64 11.10 -0.77
CA ILE A 209 7.92 11.43 -2.16
C ILE A 209 7.98 12.96 -2.37
N ASN A 210 7.02 13.71 -1.82
CA ASN A 210 7.01 15.17 -1.95
C ASN A 210 8.17 15.85 -1.21
N SER A 211 8.54 15.37 -0.02
CA SER A 211 9.68 15.92 0.74
C SER A 211 11.02 15.76 -0.01
N LYS A 212 11.06 14.82 -0.96
CA LYS A 212 12.19 14.55 -1.84
C LYS A 212 12.11 15.29 -3.19
N GLY A 213 11.12 16.17 -3.37
CA GLY A 213 10.94 16.99 -4.56
C GLY A 213 10.51 16.20 -5.80
N LEU A 214 9.83 15.07 -5.60
CA LEU A 214 9.37 14.18 -6.67
C LEU A 214 7.85 14.26 -6.83
N ASP A 215 7.37 13.96 -8.03
CA ASP A 215 5.93 13.94 -8.33
C ASP A 215 5.28 12.65 -7.82
N PHE A 216 4.37 12.79 -6.86
CA PHE A 216 3.65 11.67 -6.26
C PHE A 216 2.84 10.86 -7.29
N SER A 217 2.13 11.54 -8.18
CA SER A 217 1.26 10.92 -9.18
C SER A 217 2.08 10.13 -10.21
N GLU A 218 3.19 10.70 -10.69
CA GLU A 218 4.11 10.03 -11.62
C GLU A 218 4.78 8.80 -11.00
N ARG A 219 5.14 8.86 -9.71
CA ARG A 219 5.68 7.70 -8.99
C ARG A 219 4.68 6.57 -8.84
N PHE A 220 3.42 6.89 -8.54
CA PHE A 220 2.35 5.88 -8.49
C PHE A 220 1.97 5.35 -9.88
N GLU A 221 2.05 6.17 -10.93
CA GLU A 221 1.88 5.73 -12.32
C GLU A 221 2.97 4.73 -12.71
N THR A 222 4.23 5.03 -12.37
CA THR A 222 5.36 4.11 -12.58
C THR A 222 5.14 2.79 -11.84
N MET A 223 4.78 2.84 -10.56
CA MET A 223 4.46 1.67 -9.76
C MET A 223 3.35 0.83 -10.40
N PHE A 224 2.26 1.46 -10.84
CA PHE A 224 1.13 0.78 -11.45
C PHE A 224 1.51 0.08 -12.76
N GLY A 225 2.36 0.72 -13.58
CA GLY A 225 2.91 0.12 -14.78
C GLY A 225 3.68 -1.18 -14.50
N PHE A 226 4.48 -1.23 -13.43
CA PHE A 226 5.17 -2.46 -13.02
C PHE A 226 4.20 -3.50 -12.46
N LEU A 227 3.26 -3.10 -11.60
CA LEU A 227 2.26 -4.01 -11.04
C LEU A 227 1.43 -4.69 -12.13
N LYS A 228 1.03 -3.97 -13.20
CA LYS A 228 0.36 -4.57 -14.36
C LYS A 228 1.22 -5.60 -15.08
N LYS A 229 2.50 -5.31 -15.30
CA LYS A 229 3.45 -6.24 -15.95
C LYS A 229 3.67 -7.50 -15.12
N ASP A 230 3.90 -7.35 -13.82
CA ASP A 230 4.04 -8.46 -12.88
C ASP A 230 2.75 -9.28 -12.87
N LYS A 231 1.59 -8.61 -12.76
CA LYS A 231 0.28 -9.26 -12.76
C LYS A 231 0.00 -10.06 -14.03
N ALA A 232 0.42 -9.56 -15.20
CA ALA A 232 0.20 -10.26 -16.47
C ALA A 232 0.91 -11.63 -16.52
N THR A 233 2.02 -11.78 -15.79
CA THR A 233 2.86 -12.99 -15.81
C THR A 233 2.70 -13.85 -14.56
N MET A 234 2.23 -13.29 -13.45
CA MET A 234 2.09 -13.96 -12.17
C MET A 234 0.65 -14.39 -11.87
N GLY A 235 0.48 -15.64 -11.45
CA GLY A 235 -0.75 -16.10 -10.79
C GLY A 235 -0.94 -15.42 -9.44
N VAL A 236 -2.17 -15.25 -8.97
CA VAL A 236 -2.45 -14.73 -7.63
C VAL A 236 -3.44 -15.65 -6.94
N SER A 237 -3.24 -15.88 -5.64
CA SER A 237 -4.26 -16.56 -4.84
C SER A 237 -5.50 -15.68 -4.72
N GLU A 238 -6.64 -16.20 -5.15
CA GLU A 238 -7.95 -15.56 -5.03
C GLU A 238 -8.62 -15.83 -3.68
N SER A 239 -7.95 -16.57 -2.79
CA SER A 239 -8.48 -16.87 -1.45
C SER A 239 -8.56 -15.59 -0.61
N SER A 240 -9.74 -15.00 -0.52
CA SER A 240 -10.09 -14.01 0.51
C SER A 240 -10.77 -14.74 1.67
N ALA A 241 -10.04 -14.99 2.75
CA ALA A 241 -10.67 -15.38 4.01
C ALA A 241 -10.96 -14.12 4.81
N MET A 242 -12.03 -14.15 5.61
CA MET A 242 -12.19 -13.13 6.64
C MET A 242 -11.01 -13.25 7.61
N PRO A 243 -10.29 -12.16 7.89
CA PRO A 243 -9.26 -12.16 8.91
C PRO A 243 -9.86 -12.42 10.29
N THR A 244 -9.19 -13.26 11.08
CA THR A 244 -9.52 -13.45 12.48
C THR A 244 -9.31 -12.13 13.25
N GLY A 245 -10.28 -11.75 14.07
CA GLY A 245 -10.18 -10.57 14.93
C GLY A 245 -10.38 -9.23 14.21
N LEU A 246 -10.88 -9.21 12.98
CA LEU A 246 -11.35 -7.97 12.35
C LEU A 246 -12.72 -7.59 12.92
N SER A 247 -12.79 -6.36 13.41
CA SER A 247 -13.98 -5.75 13.99
C SER A 247 -14.51 -4.64 13.09
N VAL A 248 -15.78 -4.30 13.24
CA VAL A 248 -16.40 -3.24 12.44
C VAL A 248 -15.75 -1.87 12.74
N SER A 249 -15.24 -1.67 13.96
CA SER A 249 -14.49 -0.47 14.32
C SER A 249 -13.18 -0.30 13.57
N ASP A 250 -12.65 -1.36 12.96
CA ASP A 250 -11.45 -1.32 12.12
C ASP A 250 -11.74 -0.82 10.70
N CYS A 251 -13.01 -0.60 10.37
CA CYS A 251 -13.47 -0.20 9.04
C CYS A 251 -13.80 1.29 8.97
N SER A 252 -13.55 1.88 7.82
CA SER A 252 -14.01 3.23 7.49
C SER A 252 -14.59 3.27 6.07
N PRO A 253 -15.64 4.06 5.85
CA PRO A 253 -16.16 4.28 4.49
C PRO A 253 -15.12 5.02 3.65
N LEU A 254 -15.06 4.68 2.36
CA LEU A 254 -14.21 5.36 1.37
C LEU A 254 -15.06 5.66 0.13
N GLY A 255 -15.72 6.81 0.18
CA GLY A 255 -16.80 7.18 -0.74
C GLY A 255 -17.99 6.22 -0.63
N ASP A 256 -18.82 6.16 -1.67
CA ASP A 256 -20.05 5.35 -1.67
C ASP A 256 -19.85 3.92 -2.15
N THR A 257 -18.62 3.57 -2.54
CA THR A 257 -18.31 2.30 -3.23
C THR A 257 -17.57 1.32 -2.33
N TYR A 258 -16.80 1.81 -1.36
CA TYR A 258 -15.87 0.99 -0.60
C TYR A 258 -16.04 1.19 0.90
N TYR A 259 -15.84 0.10 1.63
CA TYR A 259 -15.37 0.12 3.01
C TYR A 259 -13.97 -0.46 3.04
N VAL A 260 -13.09 0.19 3.79
CA VAL A 260 -11.68 -0.17 3.91
C VAL A 260 -11.42 -0.46 5.37
N CYS A 261 -11.03 -1.70 5.68
CA CYS A 261 -10.73 -2.10 7.04
C CYS A 261 -9.24 -2.41 7.19
N GLU A 262 -8.65 -1.98 8.30
CA GLU A 262 -7.23 -2.19 8.61
C GLU A 262 -7.07 -3.09 9.83
N ASN A 263 -6.36 -4.20 9.69
CA ASN A 263 -6.00 -5.04 10.84
C ASN A 263 -4.58 -5.58 10.65
N GLN A 264 -3.76 -5.49 11.70
CA GLN A 264 -2.34 -5.93 11.70
C GLN A 264 -1.53 -5.37 10.51
N GLY A 265 -1.78 -4.11 10.14
CA GLY A 265 -1.09 -3.44 9.03
C GLY A 265 -1.44 -3.98 7.63
N ARG A 266 -2.51 -4.78 7.53
CA ARG A 266 -3.09 -5.25 6.27
C ARG A 266 -4.41 -4.57 6.01
N ASN A 267 -4.71 -4.43 4.73
CA ASN A 267 -5.92 -3.79 4.27
C ASN A 267 -6.92 -4.84 3.74
N PHE A 268 -8.20 -4.64 4.05
CA PHE A 268 -9.32 -5.49 3.63
C PHE A 268 -10.39 -4.63 2.97
N ILE A 269 -10.60 -4.86 1.67
CA ILE A 269 -11.46 -4.03 0.84
C ILE A 269 -12.82 -4.69 0.69
N PHE A 270 -13.87 -4.01 1.14
CA PHE A 270 -15.25 -4.39 0.92
C PHE A 270 -15.84 -3.48 -0.16
N VAL A 271 -16.39 -4.06 -1.22
CA VAL A 271 -16.93 -3.34 -2.37
C VAL A 271 -18.44 -3.47 -2.37
N ARG A 272 -19.17 -2.37 -2.61
CA ARG A 272 -20.62 -2.36 -2.67
C ARG A 272 -21.12 -3.38 -3.70
N GLN A 273 -22.15 -4.15 -3.32
CA GLN A 273 -22.83 -5.12 -4.18
C GLN A 273 -23.84 -4.46 -5.10
#